data_AF-A0A6V8L7F0-F1
#
_entry.id   AF-A0A6V8L7F0-F1
#
_cell.length_a   1.000
_cell.length_b   1.000
_cell.length_c   1.000
_cell.angle_alpha   90.00
_cell.angle_beta   90.00
_cell.angle_gamma   90.00
#
_symmetry.space_group_name_H-M   'P 1'
#
loop_
_entity.id
_entity.type
_entity.pdbx_description
1 polymer ?
#
loop_
_entity_poly.entity_id
_entity_poly.type
_entity_poly.pdbx_seq_one_letter_code
_entity_poly.pdbx_strand_id
1 'polypeptide(L)'
;MDPVDAARRLVDERLPNAVGAFLAGSVLTAARTPRSDLDIVVIRADDQPVFRETLRYADWPVELFVQTPTSYERFLTREIAARRSPLLSMISTSVVLVDHDGVAACLQADARRRRAHGPPAVTVVELEDLQDGLSDLLDDLDGTADPNEMSFVAVQVFADTARLALTLAGTWLGGGKMARPPPARQQPQPAHPAHRGPSLGDSR
;
A
#
# COMPACT_ATOMS: atom_id res chain seq x y z
N MET A 1 -9.79 -14.17 22.71
CA MET A 1 -8.92 -13.04 23.12
C MET A 1 -9.03 -11.96 22.07
N ASP A 2 -9.08 -10.69 22.47
CA ASP A 2 -9.03 -9.56 21.54
C ASP A 2 -7.71 -9.58 20.73
N PRO A 3 -7.71 -9.26 19.42
CA PRO A 3 -6.51 -9.32 18.59
C PRO A 3 -5.39 -8.37 19.04
N VAL A 4 -5.71 -7.18 19.55
CA VAL A 4 -4.70 -6.22 20.04
C VAL A 4 -4.06 -6.77 21.31
N ASP A 5 -4.87 -7.32 22.22
CA ASP A 5 -4.36 -7.94 23.45
C ASP A 5 -3.50 -9.17 23.17
N ALA A 6 -3.91 -10.03 22.23
CA ALA A 6 -3.13 -11.19 21.82
C ALA A 6 -1.79 -10.78 21.19
N ALA A 7 -1.80 -9.77 20.31
CA ALA A 7 -0.60 -9.27 19.67
C ALA A 7 0.37 -8.63 20.68
N ARG A 8 -0.14 -7.79 21.60
CA ARG A 8 0.68 -7.15 22.64
C ARG A 8 1.34 -8.20 23.52
N ARG A 9 0.56 -9.17 24.01
CA ARG A 9 1.07 -10.25 24.86
C ARG A 9 2.16 -11.08 24.16
N LEU A 10 1.98 -11.42 22.88
CA LEU A 10 3.00 -12.11 22.10
C LEU A 10 4.31 -11.31 22.00
N VAL A 11 4.22 -10.00 21.73
CA VAL A 11 5.39 -9.12 21.64
C VAL A 11 6.10 -9.05 23.00
N ASP A 12 5.36 -8.85 24.09
CA ASP A 12 5.93 -8.77 25.44
C ASP A 12 6.63 -10.09 25.84
N GLU A 13 6.06 -11.25 25.51
CA GLU A 13 6.61 -12.56 25.85
C GLU A 13 7.84 -12.96 25.01
N ARG A 14 7.84 -12.69 23.70
CA ARG A 14 8.93 -13.14 22.79
C ARG A 14 9.98 -12.07 22.47
N LEU A 15 9.63 -10.80 22.55
CA LEU A 15 10.44 -9.70 22.05
C LEU A 15 10.54 -8.57 23.09
N PRO A 16 11.03 -8.85 24.31
CA PRO A 16 11.08 -7.86 25.40
C PRO A 16 11.98 -6.65 25.09
N ASN A 17 12.86 -6.75 24.10
CA ASN A 17 13.75 -5.68 23.64
C ASN A 17 13.17 -4.88 22.46
N ALA A 18 11.89 -5.05 22.14
CA ALA A 18 11.22 -4.25 21.12
C ALA A 18 11.24 -2.78 21.53
N VAL A 19 11.67 -1.89 20.63
CA VAL A 19 11.56 -0.44 20.82
C VAL A 19 10.33 0.15 20.16
N GLY A 20 9.73 -0.60 19.22
CA GLY A 20 8.43 -0.29 18.66
C GLY A 20 7.76 -1.55 18.13
N ALA A 21 6.44 -1.66 18.29
CA ALA A 21 5.67 -2.76 17.73
C ALA A 21 4.30 -2.29 17.24
N PHE A 22 3.86 -2.90 16.15
CA PHE A 22 2.67 -2.50 15.41
C PHE A 22 1.84 -3.73 15.08
N LEU A 23 0.54 -3.69 15.37
CA LEU A 23 -0.42 -4.61 14.77
C LEU A 23 -1.02 -3.94 13.54
N ALA A 24 -0.96 -4.62 12.40
CA ALA A 24 -1.54 -4.21 11.15
C ALA A 24 -2.50 -5.28 10.63
N GLY A 25 -2.90 -5.15 9.36
CA GLY A 25 -3.65 -6.18 8.67
C GLY A 25 -5.16 -6.01 8.76
N SER A 26 -5.85 -6.94 8.08
CA SER A 26 -7.31 -6.89 7.94
C SER A 26 -8.06 -7.01 9.27
N VAL A 27 -7.41 -7.56 10.31
CA VAL A 27 -7.98 -7.75 11.64
C VAL A 27 -8.40 -6.43 12.32
N LEU A 28 -7.81 -5.31 11.90
CA LEU A 28 -8.15 -3.97 12.38
C LEU A 28 -9.22 -3.26 11.56
N THR A 29 -9.76 -3.89 10.52
CA THR A 29 -10.67 -3.26 9.57
C THR A 29 -12.06 -3.89 9.61
N ALA A 30 -13.05 -3.21 9.02
CA ALA A 30 -14.38 -3.79 8.80
C ALA A 30 -14.37 -5.03 7.89
N ALA A 31 -13.28 -5.26 7.14
CA ALA A 31 -13.09 -6.43 6.29
C ALA A 31 -12.50 -7.65 7.03
N ARG A 32 -12.42 -7.60 8.37
CA ARG A 32 -11.98 -8.73 9.20
C ARG A 32 -12.83 -9.97 8.95
N THR A 33 -12.18 -11.12 8.87
CA THR A 33 -12.83 -12.43 8.72
C THR A 33 -12.31 -13.39 9.78
N PRO A 34 -12.96 -14.56 9.99
CA PRO A 34 -12.40 -15.63 10.82
C PRO A 34 -11.05 -16.18 10.34
N ARG A 35 -10.65 -15.86 9.10
CA ARG A 35 -9.36 -16.24 8.50
C ARG A 35 -8.32 -15.11 8.55
N SER A 36 -8.64 -13.97 9.14
CA SER A 36 -7.70 -12.87 9.31
C SER A 36 -6.59 -13.26 10.29
N ASP A 37 -5.37 -12.97 9.89
CA ASP A 37 -4.13 -13.09 10.65
C ASP A 37 -3.81 -11.80 11.42
N LEU A 38 -2.87 -11.92 12.35
CA LEU A 38 -2.23 -10.79 13.01
C LEU A 38 -0.93 -10.48 12.26
N ASP A 39 -0.92 -9.41 11.47
CA ASP A 39 0.30 -8.88 10.86
C ASP A 39 1.03 -8.02 11.89
N ILE A 40 2.13 -8.51 12.46
CA ILE A 40 2.86 -7.81 13.53
C ILE A 40 4.22 -7.38 13.03
N VAL A 41 4.48 -6.07 12.99
CA VAL A 41 5.80 -5.51 12.70
C VAL A 41 6.47 -5.08 13.99
N VAL A 42 7.69 -5.53 14.24
CA VAL A 42 8.48 -5.19 15.42
C VAL A 42 9.80 -4.57 15.01
N ILE A 43 10.17 -3.48 15.67
CA ILE A 43 11.46 -2.82 15.57
C ILE A 43 12.22 -3.11 16.86
N ARG A 44 13.38 -3.73 16.75
CA ARG A 44 14.35 -3.93 17.84
C ARG A 44 15.53 -3.00 17.66
N ALA A 45 16.12 -2.54 18.76
CA ALA A 45 17.35 -1.76 18.76
C ALA A 45 18.63 -2.62 18.78
N ASP A 46 18.50 -3.95 18.82
CA ASP A 46 19.62 -4.87 18.83
C ASP A 46 20.16 -5.19 17.43
N ASP A 47 21.34 -5.78 17.37
CA ASP A 47 21.97 -6.29 16.13
C ASP A 47 21.60 -7.76 15.85
N GLN A 48 20.54 -8.27 16.47
CA GLN A 48 20.11 -9.65 16.26
C GLN A 48 19.55 -9.83 14.84
N PRO A 49 19.66 -11.04 14.26
CA PRO A 49 19.14 -11.30 12.93
C PRO A 49 17.67 -10.89 12.78
N VAL A 50 17.36 -10.20 11.69
CA VAL A 50 15.99 -9.90 11.27
C VAL A 50 15.35 -11.15 10.68
N PHE A 51 14.04 -11.32 10.87
CA PHE A 51 13.35 -12.50 10.37
C PHE A 51 11.87 -12.22 10.09
N ARG A 52 11.29 -13.11 9.30
CA ARG A 52 9.84 -13.27 9.17
C ARG A 52 9.47 -14.67 9.61
N GLU A 53 8.46 -14.78 10.45
CA GLU A 53 7.98 -16.06 10.96
C GLU A 53 6.45 -16.10 10.91
N THR A 54 5.90 -17.21 10.44
CA THR A 54 4.48 -17.54 10.57
C THR A 54 4.31 -18.47 11.77
N LEU A 55 3.45 -18.11 12.72
CA LEU A 55 3.20 -18.93 13.91
C LEU A 55 1.72 -18.91 14.33
N ARG A 56 1.37 -19.74 15.32
CA ARG A 56 0.07 -19.67 16.01
C ARG A 56 0.26 -19.18 17.44
N TYR A 57 -0.56 -18.22 17.87
CA TYR A 57 -0.55 -17.71 19.24
C TYR A 57 -1.98 -17.41 19.72
N ALA A 58 -2.39 -17.99 20.86
CA ALA A 58 -3.75 -17.84 21.39
C ALA A 58 -4.85 -18.03 20.31
N ASP A 59 -4.71 -19.09 19.50
CA ASP A 59 -5.53 -19.45 18.34
C ASP A 59 -5.49 -18.53 17.12
N TRP A 60 -4.73 -17.44 17.18
CA TRP A 60 -4.49 -16.55 16.04
C TRP A 60 -3.38 -17.10 15.14
N PRO A 61 -3.58 -17.13 13.81
CA PRO A 61 -2.45 -17.13 12.88
C PRO A 61 -1.75 -15.76 12.95
N VAL A 62 -0.43 -15.78 13.04
CA VAL A 62 0.41 -14.58 13.17
C VAL A 62 1.46 -14.59 12.08
N GLU A 63 1.59 -13.47 11.39
CA GLU A 63 2.72 -13.15 10.54
C GLU A 63 3.58 -12.11 11.26
N LEU A 64 4.75 -12.52 11.74
CA LEU A 64 5.64 -11.69 12.54
C LEU A 64 6.82 -11.22 11.68
N PHE A 65 7.01 -9.91 11.62
CA PHE A 65 8.09 -9.24 10.89
C PHE A 65 8.99 -8.51 11.88
N VAL A 66 10.16 -9.08 12.19
CA VAL A 66 11.11 -8.47 13.14
C VAL A 66 12.24 -7.81 12.38
N GLN A 67 12.40 -6.50 12.61
CA GLN A 67 13.35 -5.63 11.93
C GLN A 67 14.16 -4.81 12.94
N THR A 68 15.21 -4.20 12.44
CA THR A 68 15.98 -3.11 13.08
C THR A 68 15.67 -1.79 12.35
N PRO A 69 15.96 -0.61 12.92
CA PRO A 69 15.77 0.67 12.22
C PRO A 69 16.45 0.70 10.83
N THR A 70 17.67 0.17 10.74
CA THR A 70 18.45 0.11 9.49
C THR A 70 17.81 -0.80 8.44
N SER A 71 17.38 -2.00 8.85
CA SER A 71 16.75 -2.93 7.93
C SER A 71 15.35 -2.48 7.52
N TYR A 72 14.59 -1.88 8.44
CA TYR A 72 13.32 -1.22 8.17
C TYR A 72 13.46 -0.19 7.04
N GLU A 73 14.36 0.79 7.18
CA GLU A 73 14.55 1.83 6.15
C GLU A 73 15.03 1.24 4.82
N ARG A 74 15.90 0.21 4.86
CA ARG A 74 16.36 -0.49 3.66
C ARG A 74 15.22 -1.20 2.92
N PHE A 75 14.36 -1.93 3.62
CA PHE A 75 13.20 -2.58 3.01
C PHE A 75 12.22 -1.55 2.46
N LEU A 76 11.92 -0.53 3.27
CA LEU A 76 11.00 0.54 2.88
C LEU A 76 11.48 1.26 1.62
N THR A 77 12.77 1.62 1.53
CA THR A 77 13.35 2.27 0.35
C THR A 77 13.16 1.43 -0.91
N ARG A 78 13.43 0.12 -0.83
CA ARG A 78 13.26 -0.81 -1.97
C ARG A 78 11.80 -0.93 -2.39
N GLU A 79 10.89 -1.06 -1.43
CA GLU A 79 9.46 -1.15 -1.69
C GLU A 79 8.89 0.13 -2.29
N ILE A 80 9.35 1.29 -1.83
CA ILE A 80 8.96 2.60 -2.37
C ILE A 80 9.44 2.74 -3.81
N ALA A 81 10.70 2.37 -4.10
CA ALA A 81 11.23 2.38 -5.47
C ALA A 81 10.43 1.47 -6.40
N ALA A 82 9.97 0.31 -5.90
CA ALA A 82 9.10 -0.61 -6.63
C ALA A 82 7.64 -0.16 -6.74
N ARG A 83 7.29 1.03 -6.21
CA ARG A 83 5.93 1.59 -6.13
C ARG A 83 4.93 0.69 -5.40
N ARG A 84 5.40 -0.30 -4.62
CA ARG A 84 4.59 -1.29 -3.91
C ARG A 84 5.16 -1.50 -2.51
N SER A 85 4.55 -0.87 -1.51
CA SER A 85 5.01 -0.98 -0.13
C SER A 85 3.96 -1.48 0.85
N PRO A 86 3.90 -2.81 1.07
CA PRO A 86 3.15 -3.41 2.17
C PRO A 86 3.60 -2.88 3.53
N LEU A 87 4.91 -2.73 3.77
CA LEU A 87 5.44 -2.26 5.06
C LEU A 87 4.97 -0.85 5.39
N LEU A 88 4.99 0.06 4.42
CA LEU A 88 4.45 1.40 4.56
C LEU A 88 2.95 1.39 4.85
N SER A 89 2.20 0.57 4.13
CA SER A 89 0.76 0.41 4.35
C SER A 89 0.48 -0.08 5.77
N MET A 90 1.15 -1.16 6.18
CA MET A 90 0.99 -1.78 7.51
C MET A 90 1.23 -0.79 8.63
N ILE A 91 2.37 -0.09 8.63
CA ILE A 91 2.71 0.84 9.72
C ILE A 91 1.82 2.08 9.72
N SER A 92 1.44 2.61 8.56
CA SER A 92 0.62 3.83 8.50
C SER A 92 -0.79 3.65 9.09
N THR A 93 -1.36 2.44 9.02
CA THR A 93 -2.72 2.11 9.49
C THR A 93 -2.73 1.20 10.73
N SER A 94 -1.57 0.95 11.34
CA SER A 94 -1.47 0.05 12.48
C SER A 94 -2.00 0.64 13.77
N VAL A 95 -2.29 -0.25 14.72
CA VAL A 95 -2.35 0.08 16.14
C VAL A 95 -0.96 -0.14 16.73
N VAL A 96 -0.47 0.85 17.46
CA VAL A 96 0.81 0.75 18.19
C VAL A 96 0.63 -0.14 19.42
N LEU A 97 1.46 -1.16 19.54
CA LEU A 97 1.46 -2.12 20.65
C LEU A 97 2.48 -1.74 21.73
N VAL A 98 3.67 -1.33 21.28
CA VAL A 98 4.82 -0.92 22.10
C VAL A 98 5.41 0.35 21.50
N ASP A 99 5.76 1.32 22.35
CA ASP A 99 6.40 2.58 21.95
C ASP A 99 7.41 3.02 23.01
N HIS A 100 8.68 2.65 22.82
CA HIS A 100 9.77 3.15 23.65
C HIS A 100 10.35 4.41 23.04
N ASP A 101 10.50 5.45 23.87
CA ASP A 101 11.06 6.76 23.51
C ASP A 101 10.40 7.43 22.29
N GLY A 102 9.15 7.07 21.97
CA GLY A 102 8.39 7.62 20.85
C GLY A 102 8.82 7.10 19.47
N VAL A 103 9.65 6.05 19.42
CA VAL A 103 10.14 5.47 18.16
C VAL A 103 8.97 4.98 17.30
N ALA A 104 7.99 4.29 17.89
CA ALA A 104 6.87 3.74 17.13
C ALA A 104 5.97 4.85 16.59
N ALA A 105 5.67 5.86 17.41
CA ALA A 105 4.90 7.03 16.99
C ALA A 105 5.59 7.79 15.86
N CYS A 106 6.91 7.99 15.94
CA CYS A 106 7.70 8.66 14.91
C CYS A 106 7.68 7.91 13.58
N LEU A 107 7.92 6.59 13.61
CA LEU A 107 7.88 5.73 12.41
C LEU A 107 6.47 5.71 11.79
N GLN A 108 5.42 5.65 12.61
CA GLN A 108 4.05 5.71 12.11
C GLN A 108 3.72 7.05 11.45
N ALA A 109 4.17 8.16 12.03
CA ALA A 109 3.99 9.49 11.44
C ALA A 109 4.74 9.63 10.11
N ASP A 110 6.00 9.16 10.04
CA ASP A 110 6.77 9.12 8.79
C ASP A 110 6.09 8.24 7.74
N ALA A 111 5.64 7.05 8.12
CA ALA A 111 4.95 6.14 7.21
C ALA A 111 3.67 6.77 6.63
N ARG A 112 2.87 7.45 7.46
CA ARG A 112 1.68 8.19 7.00
C ARG A 112 2.05 9.30 6.02
N ARG A 113 3.09 10.08 6.32
CA ARG A 113 3.58 11.16 5.45
C ARG A 113 4.05 10.61 4.09
N ARG A 114 4.92 9.60 4.08
CA ARG A 114 5.42 9.00 2.83
C ARG A 114 4.29 8.35 2.03
N ARG A 115 3.34 7.68 2.70
CA ARG A 115 2.17 7.09 2.02
C ARG A 115 1.30 8.14 1.35
N ALA A 116 1.07 9.27 2.03
CA ALA A 116 0.30 10.40 1.49
C ALA A 116 1.03 11.11 0.33
N HIS A 117 2.36 11.13 0.35
CA HIS A 117 3.16 11.68 -0.75
C HIS A 117 3.02 10.87 -2.05
N GLY A 118 2.80 9.56 -1.93
CA GLY A 118 2.66 8.67 -3.08
C GLY A 118 3.98 8.03 -3.54
N PRO A 119 3.91 7.08 -4.48
CA PRO A 119 5.09 6.46 -5.05
C PRO A 119 5.90 7.44 -5.93
N PRO A 120 7.16 7.13 -6.22
CA PRO A 120 7.95 7.86 -7.22
C PRO A 120 7.23 7.91 -8.58
N ALA A 121 7.35 9.05 -9.26
CA ALA A 121 6.83 9.22 -10.61
C ALA A 121 7.40 8.15 -11.56
N VAL A 122 6.62 7.78 -12.57
CA VAL A 122 7.09 6.94 -13.66
C VAL A 122 7.99 7.76 -14.57
N THR A 123 9.12 7.20 -14.96
CA THR A 123 9.96 7.80 -15.99
C THR A 123 9.32 7.62 -17.37
N VAL A 124 9.73 8.44 -18.34
CA VAL A 124 9.25 8.30 -19.73
C VAL A 124 9.56 6.91 -20.28
N VAL A 125 10.79 6.43 -20.06
CA VAL A 125 11.22 5.10 -20.52
C VAL A 125 10.38 3.99 -19.89
N GLU A 126 10.16 4.01 -18.57
CA GLU A 126 9.31 3.00 -17.93
C GLU A 126 7.84 3.06 -18.41
N LEU A 127 7.36 4.24 -18.80
CA LEU A 127 6.01 4.39 -19.32
C LEU A 127 5.90 3.83 -20.74
N GLU A 128 6.88 4.10 -21.59
CA GLU A 128 7.01 3.52 -22.94
C GLU A 128 7.07 1.99 -22.84
N ASP A 129 7.94 1.43 -21.99
CA ASP A 129 8.05 -0.03 -21.78
C ASP A 129 6.71 -0.67 -21.37
N LEU A 130 5.91 0.00 -20.52
CA LEU A 130 4.59 -0.49 -20.11
C LEU A 130 3.56 -0.42 -21.25
N GLN A 131 3.63 0.60 -22.10
CA GLN A 131 2.72 0.78 -23.23
C GLN A 131 3.03 -0.22 -24.35
N ASP A 132 4.32 -0.41 -24.65
CA ASP A 132 4.77 -1.36 -25.65
C ASP A 132 4.42 -2.79 -25.22
N GLY A 133 4.73 -3.17 -23.98
CA GLY A 133 4.39 -4.50 -23.47
C GLY A 133 2.88 -4.78 -23.42
N LEU A 134 2.05 -3.77 -23.14
CA LEU A 134 0.59 -3.93 -23.21
C LEU A 134 0.10 -4.03 -24.66
N SER A 135 0.71 -3.32 -25.59
CA SER A 135 0.35 -3.39 -27.02
C SER A 135 0.67 -4.78 -27.59
N ASP A 136 1.84 -5.33 -27.28
CA ASP A 136 2.23 -6.68 -27.67
C ASP A 136 1.23 -7.73 -27.15
N LEU A 137 0.81 -7.62 -25.88
CA LEU A 137 -0.19 -8.53 -25.30
C LEU A 137 -1.57 -8.41 -25.95
N LEU A 138 -1.94 -7.23 -26.44
CA LEU A 138 -3.20 -7.03 -27.16
C LEU A 138 -3.14 -7.66 -28.56
N ASP A 139 -2.01 -7.55 -29.24
CA ASP A 139 -1.77 -8.22 -30.53
C ASP A 139 -1.80 -9.75 -30.37
N ASP A 140 -1.16 -10.28 -29.32
CA ASP A 140 -1.20 -11.72 -28.98
C ASP A 140 -2.64 -12.19 -28.70
N LEU A 141 -3.43 -11.36 -28.01
CA LEU A 141 -4.83 -11.68 -27.67
C LEU A 141 -5.72 -11.73 -28.92
N ASP A 142 -5.50 -10.83 -29.89
CA ASP A 142 -6.23 -10.83 -31.17
C ASP A 142 -5.78 -11.96 -32.11
N GLY A 143 -4.50 -12.35 -32.01
CA GLY A 143 -3.87 -13.34 -32.89
C GLY A 143 -4.08 -14.81 -32.48
N THR A 144 -4.42 -15.11 -31.22
CA THR A 144 -4.56 -16.50 -30.76
C THR A 144 -5.91 -17.12 -31.11
N ALA A 145 -5.88 -18.38 -31.54
CA ALA A 145 -7.06 -19.22 -31.72
C ALA A 145 -7.21 -20.32 -30.66
N ASP A 146 -6.24 -20.46 -29.74
CA ASP A 146 -6.29 -21.43 -28.64
C ASP A 146 -7.00 -20.81 -27.43
N PRO A 147 -8.15 -21.36 -26.98
CA PRO A 147 -8.86 -20.85 -25.82
C PRO A 147 -8.05 -20.83 -24.51
N ASN A 148 -7.07 -21.74 -24.36
CA ASN A 148 -6.21 -21.75 -23.18
C ASN A 148 -5.23 -20.58 -23.20
N GLU A 149 -4.52 -20.40 -24.31
CA GLU A 149 -3.62 -19.27 -24.53
C GLU A 149 -4.36 -17.94 -24.39
N MET A 150 -5.52 -17.81 -25.03
CA MET A 150 -6.40 -16.64 -24.91
C MET A 150 -6.71 -16.30 -23.44
N SER A 151 -7.00 -17.33 -22.62
CA SER A 151 -7.28 -17.13 -21.19
C SER A 151 -6.06 -16.62 -20.43
N PHE A 152 -4.86 -17.12 -20.72
CA PHE A 152 -3.62 -16.65 -20.10
C PHE A 152 -3.29 -15.21 -20.50
N VAL A 153 -3.36 -14.89 -21.79
CA VAL A 153 -3.08 -13.55 -22.32
C VAL A 153 -4.10 -12.54 -21.77
N ALA A 154 -5.39 -12.89 -21.73
CA ALA A 154 -6.43 -12.01 -21.19
C ALA A 154 -6.20 -11.63 -19.71
N VAL A 155 -5.72 -12.57 -18.89
CA VAL A 155 -5.35 -12.29 -17.49
C VAL A 155 -4.18 -11.33 -17.41
N GLN A 156 -3.18 -11.48 -18.29
CA GLN A 156 -2.02 -10.61 -18.33
C GLN A 156 -2.39 -9.19 -18.79
N VAL A 157 -3.18 -9.07 -19.87
CA VAL A 157 -3.73 -7.79 -20.35
C VAL A 157 -4.47 -7.05 -19.23
N PHE A 158 -5.32 -7.76 -18.48
CA PHE A 158 -6.02 -7.17 -17.33
C PHE A 158 -5.05 -6.65 -16.26
N ALA A 159 -4.06 -7.47 -15.88
CA ALA A 159 -3.10 -7.11 -14.85
C ALA A 159 -2.24 -5.90 -15.25
N ASP A 160 -1.75 -5.86 -16.48
CA ASP A 160 -0.88 -4.79 -16.98
C ASP A 160 -1.66 -3.51 -17.27
N THR A 161 -2.90 -3.61 -17.75
CA THR A 161 -3.81 -2.45 -17.84
C THR A 161 -4.04 -1.83 -16.46
N ALA A 162 -4.32 -2.64 -15.44
CA ALA A 162 -4.52 -2.15 -14.09
C ALA A 162 -3.24 -1.50 -13.53
N ARG A 163 -2.07 -2.10 -13.78
CA ARG A 163 -0.78 -1.54 -13.39
C ARG A 163 -0.51 -0.21 -14.07
N LEU A 164 -0.72 -0.11 -15.38
CA LEU A 164 -0.54 1.12 -16.16
C LEU A 164 -1.48 2.22 -15.65
N ALA A 165 -2.76 1.91 -15.44
CA ALA A 165 -3.74 2.85 -14.91
C ALA A 165 -3.34 3.39 -13.52
N LEU A 166 -2.92 2.53 -12.59
CA LEU A 166 -2.46 2.94 -11.26
C LEU A 166 -1.18 3.77 -11.32
N THR A 167 -0.27 3.42 -12.24
CA THR A 167 1.00 4.14 -12.47
C THR A 167 0.73 5.55 -13.00
N LEU A 168 -0.12 5.69 -14.02
CA LEU A 168 -0.54 6.98 -14.57
C LEU A 168 -1.29 7.84 -13.54
N ALA A 169 -2.04 7.21 -12.64
CA ALA A 169 -2.71 7.90 -11.53
C ALA A 169 -1.75 8.36 -10.41
N GLY A 170 -0.46 7.96 -10.45
CA GLY A 170 0.51 8.24 -9.40
C GLY A 170 0.14 7.57 -8.08
N THR A 171 -0.42 6.37 -8.14
CA THR A 171 -0.92 5.63 -6.96
C THR A 171 -0.07 4.43 -6.65
N TRP A 172 0.00 4.06 -5.37
CA TRP A 172 0.70 2.85 -4.93
C TRP A 172 0.14 1.61 -5.63
N LEU A 173 1.03 0.80 -6.20
CA LEU A 173 0.67 -0.50 -6.74
C LEU A 173 0.24 -1.41 -5.59
N GLY A 174 -0.97 -1.95 -5.71
CA GLY A 174 -1.52 -2.89 -4.75
C GLY A 174 -0.83 -4.27 -4.83
N GLY A 175 -0.87 -5.01 -3.73
CA GLY A 175 -0.71 -6.46 -3.72
C GLY A 175 -1.99 -7.11 -3.20
N GLY A 176 -2.53 -8.11 -3.90
CA GLY A 176 -3.74 -8.83 -3.47
C GLY A 176 -4.96 -7.93 -3.27
N LYS A 177 -5.65 -8.06 -2.12
CA LYS A 177 -6.91 -7.35 -1.76
C LYS A 177 -6.84 -5.81 -1.83
N MET A 178 -5.66 -5.22 -2.01
CA MET A 178 -5.42 -3.78 -1.93
C MET A 178 -5.37 -3.05 -3.28
N ALA A 179 -5.68 -3.72 -4.40
CA ALA A 179 -5.89 -3.04 -5.67
C ALA A 179 -7.29 -2.41 -5.73
N ARG A 180 -7.58 -1.42 -4.88
CA ARG A 180 -8.73 -0.53 -5.12
C ARG A 180 -8.19 0.75 -5.76
N PRO A 181 -8.55 1.07 -7.01
CA PRO A 181 -8.21 2.36 -7.59
C PRO A 181 -8.84 3.47 -6.73
N PRO A 182 -8.18 4.62 -6.53
CA PRO A 182 -8.83 5.75 -5.88
C PRO A 182 -10.09 6.14 -6.66
N PRO A 183 -11.12 6.69 -5.99
CA PRO A 183 -12.22 7.31 -6.73
C PRO A 183 -11.67 8.35 -7.69
N ALA A 184 -12.23 8.42 -8.90
CA ALA A 184 -11.80 9.35 -9.93
C ALA A 184 -11.66 10.76 -9.33
N ARG A 185 -10.50 11.41 -9.55
CA ARG A 185 -10.35 12.83 -9.21
C ARG A 185 -11.45 13.57 -9.97
N GLN A 186 -12.34 14.24 -9.23
CA GLN A 186 -13.27 15.19 -9.86
C GLN A 186 -12.41 16.24 -10.56
N GLN A 187 -12.50 16.29 -11.89
CA GLN A 187 -11.91 17.38 -12.65
C GLN A 187 -12.54 18.69 -12.14
N PRO A 188 -11.74 19.74 -11.88
CA PRO A 188 -12.31 21.04 -11.54
C PRO A 188 -13.21 21.48 -12.68
N GLN A 189 -14.50 21.70 -12.37
CA GLN A 189 -15.45 22.28 -13.31
C GLN A 189 -14.90 23.64 -13.78
N PRO A 190 -14.88 23.92 -15.09
CA PRO A 190 -14.52 25.24 -15.57
C PRO A 190 -15.51 26.25 -14.98
N ALA A 191 -14.96 27.30 -14.35
CA ALA A 191 -15.76 28.39 -13.80
C ALA A 191 -16.68 28.95 -14.89
N HIS A 192 -17.98 28.95 -14.62
CA HIS A 192 -18.95 29.60 -15.50
C HIS A 192 -18.58 31.09 -15.65
N PRO A 193 -18.54 31.65 -16.87
CA PRO A 193 -18.31 33.06 -17.04
C PRO A 193 -19.47 33.82 -16.38
N ALA A 194 -19.14 34.71 -15.45
CA ALA A 194 -20.11 35.57 -14.79
C ALA A 194 -20.89 36.36 -15.86
N HIS A 195 -22.21 36.19 -15.85
CA HIS A 195 -23.13 37.02 -16.62
C HIS A 195 -22.86 38.49 -16.32
N ARG A 196 -22.39 39.26 -17.31
CA ARG A 196 -22.46 40.72 -17.27
C ARG A 196 -23.93 41.11 -17.26
N GLY A 197 -24.38 41.66 -16.13
CA GLY A 197 -25.69 42.31 -16.02
C GLY A 197 -25.82 43.50 -16.98
N PRO A 198 -27.06 43.90 -17.32
CA PRO A 198 -27.30 44.85 -18.39
C PRO A 198 -26.88 46.27 -17.97
N SER A 199 -26.25 46.95 -18.93
CA SER A 199 -25.95 48.38 -18.94
C SER A 199 -27.22 49.19 -18.68
N LEU A 200 -27.29 49.87 -17.54
CA LEU A 200 -28.29 50.91 -17.28
C LEU A 200 -27.82 52.19 -17.97
N GLY A 201 -28.64 52.68 -18.89
CA GLY A 201 -28.41 53.89 -19.66
C GLY A 201 -28.41 55.15 -18.80
N ASP A 202 -27.49 56.05 -19.13
CA ASP A 202 -27.48 57.42 -18.65
C ASP A 202 -28.60 58.21 -19.34
N SER A 203 -29.41 58.88 -18.52
CA SER A 203 -30.31 59.95 -18.95
C SER A 203 -29.55 61.27 -18.94
N ARG A 204 -29.44 61.92 -20.11
CA ARG A 204 -29.56 63.37 -20.31
C ARG A 204 -29.67 63.69 -21.80
#